data_AF-A0A1W0A5V5-F1
#
_entry.id   AF-A0A1W0A5V5-F1
#
_cell.length_a   1.000
_cell.length_b   1.000
_cell.length_c   1.000
_cell.angle_alpha   90.00
_cell.angle_beta   90.00
_cell.angle_gamma   90.00
#
_symmetry.space_group_name_H-M   'P 1'
#
loop_
_entity.id
_entity.type
_entity.pdbx_description
1 polymer ?
#
loop_
_entity_poly.entity_id
_entity_poly.type
_entity_poly.pdbx_seq_one_letter_code
_entity_poly.pdbx_strand_id
1 'polypeptide(L)'
;MDKPKRKGVHDHEEILITLDLVKVVASRYAQSLNLPTRRPVAAPQPPPAPAKSILPDRQKKAKHQATTTPTKVAKKARTETSNVVEKQPPVPRLKRSNSQSNDDDNDNLELHQSLYYQLCYVERLMDESFAKQEADAIAQLKSVFAEIQSKTQALHRAKRKWHHEQHMYSFHEHLQDQSTCLDTLPNLLSQYAQQISTLSDTIASVLLRLPMNDNLCTAQGLHTAVEELTKTLEYTCSSILPTWNPYVSSIAAQSTSFHTNIQQLEKEFEALASKLKELSALSIKERSHRIETIQEFKN
;
A
#
# COMPACT_ATOMS: atom_id res chain seq x y z
N MET A 1 29.08 -14.33 -16.10
CA MET A 1 28.29 -14.29 -14.87
C MET A 1 28.44 -12.91 -14.25
N ASP A 2 27.51 -12.02 -14.57
CA ASP A 2 27.53 -10.63 -14.10
C ASP A 2 26.79 -10.52 -12.77
N LYS A 3 27.48 -9.97 -11.76
CA LYS A 3 26.90 -9.70 -10.44
C LYS A 3 25.88 -8.55 -10.54
N PRO A 4 24.67 -8.68 -9.98
CA PRO A 4 23.71 -7.59 -9.99
C PRO A 4 24.18 -6.45 -9.07
N LYS A 5 24.28 -5.24 -9.64
CA LYS A 5 24.60 -4.00 -8.92
C LYS A 5 23.44 -3.65 -7.97
N ARG A 6 23.73 -3.61 -6.67
CA ARG A 6 22.83 -3.16 -5.59
C ARG A 6 22.39 -1.71 -5.84
N LYS A 7 21.12 -1.51 -6.22
CA LYS A 7 20.47 -0.18 -6.38
C LYS A 7 19.61 0.24 -5.18
N GLY A 8 19.54 -0.54 -4.10
CA GLY A 8 18.54 -0.35 -3.04
C GLY A 8 18.85 0.66 -1.93
N VAL A 9 19.99 1.36 -1.95
CA VAL A 9 20.36 2.27 -0.85
C VAL A 9 19.94 3.72 -1.12
N HIS A 10 19.78 4.13 -2.39
CA HIS A 10 19.44 5.52 -2.70
C HIS A 10 17.98 5.89 -2.38
N ASP A 11 17.05 4.94 -2.49
CA ASP A 11 15.62 5.24 -2.32
C ASP A 11 15.25 5.56 -0.85
N HIS A 12 16.03 5.07 0.12
CA HIS A 12 15.75 5.32 1.54
C HIS A 12 16.21 6.71 2.02
N GLU A 13 17.33 7.22 1.47
CA GLU A 13 17.79 8.58 1.76
C GLU A 13 16.89 9.63 1.12
N GLU A 14 16.37 9.36 -0.08
CA GLU A 14 15.48 10.29 -0.80
C GLU A 14 14.13 10.48 -0.07
N ILE A 15 13.63 9.44 0.62
CA ILE A 15 12.42 9.50 1.46
C ILE A 15 12.66 10.32 2.74
N LEU A 16 13.84 10.22 3.36
CA LEU A 16 14.18 11.00 4.55
C LEU A 16 14.34 12.49 4.23
N ILE A 17 14.97 12.80 3.08
CA ILE A 17 15.14 14.18 2.61
C ILE A 17 13.79 14.84 2.30
N THR A 18 12.84 14.10 1.73
CA THR A 18 11.49 14.65 1.43
C THR A 18 10.68 14.91 2.69
N LEU A 19 10.79 14.06 3.72
CA LEU A 19 10.11 14.27 5.01
C LEU A 19 10.61 15.53 5.74
N ASP A 20 11.92 15.79 5.72
CA ASP A 20 12.46 16.99 6.36
C ASP A 20 12.15 18.26 5.58
N LEU A 21 12.11 18.20 4.24
CA LEU A 21 11.65 19.33 3.43
C LEU A 21 10.19 19.70 3.73
N VAL A 22 9.31 18.70 3.90
CA VAL A 22 7.90 18.92 4.27
C VAL A 22 7.79 19.55 5.65
N LYS A 23 8.59 19.13 6.64
CA LYS A 23 8.61 19.76 7.97
C LYS A 23 9.08 21.21 7.92
N VAL A 24 10.11 21.52 7.12
CA VAL A 24 10.62 22.89 6.97
C VAL A 24 9.58 23.79 6.31
N VAL A 25 8.90 23.31 5.27
CA VAL A 25 7.82 24.07 4.60
C VAL A 25 6.64 24.29 5.54
N ALA A 26 6.21 23.26 6.28
CA ALA A 26 5.13 23.39 7.26
C ALA A 26 5.49 24.35 8.40
N SER A 27 6.74 24.31 8.88
CA SER A 27 7.22 25.20 9.94
C SER A 27 7.32 26.65 9.47
N ARG A 28 7.82 26.90 8.25
CA ARG A 28 7.83 28.25 7.66
C ARG A 28 6.44 28.77 7.38
N TYR A 29 5.53 27.91 6.94
CA TYR A 29 4.13 28.28 6.72
C TYR A 29 3.44 28.66 8.04
N ALA A 30 3.66 27.89 9.12
CA ALA A 30 3.16 28.20 10.45
C ALA A 30 3.75 29.50 11.02
N GLN A 31 5.03 29.79 10.77
CA GLN A 31 5.67 31.05 11.13
C GLN A 31 5.12 32.25 10.33
N SER A 32 4.82 32.05 9.04
CA SER A 32 4.25 33.11 8.18
C SER A 32 2.82 33.50 8.54
N LEU A 33 2.10 32.62 9.26
CA LEU A 33 0.70 32.83 9.64
C LEU A 33 0.53 33.73 10.89
N ASN A 34 1.60 34.21 11.53
CA ASN A 34 1.55 35.11 12.70
C ASN A 34 0.47 34.75 13.73
N LEU A 35 0.22 33.45 13.94
CA LEU A 35 -0.70 33.01 14.97
C LEU A 35 -0.02 33.23 16.32
N PRO A 36 -0.58 34.05 17.23
CA PRO A 36 0.02 34.28 18.54
C PRO A 36 0.20 32.92 19.22
N THR A 37 1.45 32.57 19.47
CA THR A 37 1.86 31.30 20.09
C THR A 37 1.27 31.26 21.50
N ARG A 38 0.18 30.51 21.66
CA ARG A 38 -0.43 30.24 22.97
C ARG A 38 0.57 29.42 23.79
N ARG A 39 1.06 29.97 24.90
CA ARG A 39 1.93 29.26 25.86
C ARG A 39 1.32 27.91 26.24
N PRO A 40 2.10 26.82 26.32
CA PRO A 40 1.61 25.56 26.85
C PRO A 40 1.37 25.72 28.36
N VAL A 41 0.10 25.56 28.77
CA VAL A 41 -0.29 25.40 30.18
C VAL A 41 -0.12 23.92 30.54
N ALA A 42 0.52 23.66 31.68
CA ALA A 42 0.73 22.33 32.23
C ALA A 42 -0.60 21.57 32.39
N ALA A 43 -0.60 20.28 32.04
CA ALA A 43 -1.77 19.41 32.06
C ALA A 43 -2.29 19.12 33.48
N PRO A 44 -3.60 19.23 33.76
CA PRO A 44 -4.21 18.62 34.94
C PRO A 44 -4.51 17.14 34.69
N GLN A 45 -4.30 16.31 35.72
CA GLN A 45 -4.56 14.87 35.74
C GLN A 45 -6.05 14.50 35.50
N PRO A 46 -6.33 13.29 34.99
CA PRO A 46 -7.69 12.84 34.70
C PRO A 46 -8.37 12.17 35.92
N PRO A 47 -9.63 12.53 36.24
CA PRO A 47 -10.50 11.71 37.09
C PRO A 47 -11.36 10.72 36.27
N PRO A 48 -11.90 9.66 36.91
CA PRO A 48 -12.33 8.44 36.25
C PRO A 48 -13.74 8.50 35.61
N ALA A 49 -13.99 7.56 34.70
CA ALA A 49 -15.20 7.39 33.89
C ALA A 49 -16.48 7.19 34.71
N PRO A 50 -17.65 7.57 34.13
CA PRO A 50 -18.66 6.55 33.87
C PRO A 50 -19.53 6.72 32.59
N ALA A 51 -19.94 5.54 32.09
CA ALA A 51 -21.19 5.12 31.43
C ALA A 51 -21.97 6.00 30.43
N LYS A 52 -22.08 5.46 29.21
CA LYS A 52 -23.18 5.43 28.22
C LYS A 52 -24.33 6.47 28.32
N SER A 53 -24.50 7.22 27.25
CA SER A 53 -25.80 7.75 26.80
C SER A 53 -25.83 7.86 25.27
N ILE A 54 -27.04 7.79 24.73
CA ILE A 54 -27.44 7.36 23.37
C ILE A 54 -27.99 8.57 22.58
N LEU A 55 -27.62 8.66 21.29
CA LEU A 55 -28.24 9.41 20.15
C LEU A 55 -28.13 10.97 20.12
N PRO A 56 -28.38 11.63 18.95
CA PRO A 56 -28.02 11.29 17.57
C PRO A 56 -27.28 12.43 16.82
N ASP A 57 -26.61 12.02 15.73
CA ASP A 57 -25.87 12.85 14.77
C ASP A 57 -26.74 13.87 14.03
N ARG A 58 -26.24 15.11 13.94
CA ARG A 58 -26.81 16.20 13.12
C ARG A 58 -25.79 16.58 12.05
N GLN A 59 -25.76 15.83 10.95
CA GLN A 59 -24.94 16.17 9.77
C GLN A 59 -25.65 17.21 8.89
N LYS A 60 -25.10 18.42 8.82
CA LYS A 60 -25.37 19.38 7.74
C LYS A 60 -24.53 18.99 6.53
N LYS A 61 -25.16 18.43 5.50
CA LYS A 61 -24.53 18.20 4.18
C LYS A 61 -24.66 19.46 3.32
N ALA A 62 -23.51 20.08 3.01
CA ALA A 62 -23.39 21.03 1.92
C ALA A 62 -23.40 20.27 0.59
N LYS A 63 -24.22 20.73 -0.35
CA LYS A 63 -24.14 20.36 -1.77
C LYS A 63 -22.86 20.93 -2.36
N HIS A 64 -22.14 20.16 -3.18
CA HIS A 64 -21.71 20.57 -4.53
C HIS A 64 -21.02 19.41 -5.24
N GLN A 65 -21.59 19.04 -6.39
CA GLN A 65 -20.97 18.23 -7.42
C GLN A 65 -19.80 18.98 -8.05
N ALA A 66 -18.71 18.28 -8.36
CA ALA A 66 -17.71 18.71 -9.32
C ALA A 66 -17.53 17.59 -10.34
N THR A 67 -18.06 17.80 -11.54
CA THR A 67 -17.71 17.06 -12.75
C THR A 67 -16.82 17.99 -13.57
N THR A 68 -15.57 17.61 -13.82
CA THR A 68 -14.82 18.01 -15.02
C THR A 68 -13.54 17.18 -15.15
N THR A 69 -13.43 16.50 -16.28
CA THR A 69 -12.22 15.85 -16.82
C THR A 69 -11.32 16.88 -17.54
N PRO A 70 -10.07 16.52 -17.92
CA PRO A 70 -8.90 17.38 -17.75
C PRO A 70 -8.60 18.25 -18.97
N THR A 71 -8.05 19.45 -18.72
CA THR A 71 -7.44 20.26 -19.79
C THR A 71 -5.93 20.30 -19.63
N LYS A 72 -5.26 20.03 -20.75
CA LYS A 72 -3.81 19.99 -20.95
C LYS A 72 -3.11 21.25 -20.46
N VAL A 73 -1.94 20.99 -19.89
CA VAL A 73 -0.81 21.90 -19.76
C VAL A 73 -0.56 22.65 -21.07
N ALA A 74 -0.58 23.99 -21.03
CA ALA A 74 0.17 24.82 -21.96
C ALA A 74 0.88 25.92 -21.15
N LYS A 75 2.22 25.79 -21.09
CA LYS A 75 3.13 26.88 -20.75
C LYS A 75 2.94 28.02 -21.75
N LYS A 76 2.71 29.25 -21.27
CA LYS A 76 3.41 30.43 -21.79
C LYS A 76 3.29 31.60 -20.84
N ALA A 77 4.44 32.21 -20.58
CA ALA A 77 4.61 33.47 -19.89
C ALA A 77 3.81 34.59 -20.53
N ARG A 78 3.27 35.50 -19.71
CA ARG A 78 3.45 36.94 -19.89
C ARG A 78 3.00 37.69 -18.65
N THR A 79 3.93 38.43 -18.07
CA THR A 79 3.67 39.51 -17.13
C THR A 79 2.94 40.60 -17.91
N GLU A 80 1.66 40.81 -17.63
CA GLU A 80 0.94 42.02 -18.03
C GLU A 80 0.38 42.69 -16.77
N THR A 81 1.07 43.74 -16.36
CA THR A 81 0.59 44.77 -15.44
C THR A 81 -0.61 45.46 -16.08
N SER A 82 -1.82 45.01 -15.75
CA SER A 82 -3.04 45.73 -16.12
C SER A 82 -3.23 46.89 -15.16
N ASN A 83 -2.87 48.09 -15.64
CA ASN A 83 -3.29 49.37 -15.07
C ASN A 83 -4.80 49.49 -15.23
N VAL A 84 -5.55 49.17 -14.18
CA VAL A 84 -6.95 49.60 -14.07
C VAL A 84 -6.90 51.07 -13.64
N VAL A 85 -7.17 51.95 -14.61
CA VAL A 85 -7.47 53.36 -14.36
C VAL A 85 -8.77 53.42 -13.57
N GLU A 86 -8.63 53.52 -12.25
CA GLU A 86 -9.71 53.77 -11.33
C GLU A 86 -10.23 55.20 -11.58
N LYS A 87 -11.46 55.29 -12.10
CA LYS A 87 -12.19 56.55 -12.25
C LYS A 87 -12.43 57.13 -10.86
N GLN A 88 -11.53 58.02 -10.46
CA GLN A 88 -11.69 58.90 -9.31
C GLN A 88 -13.02 59.66 -9.45
N PRO A 89 -13.91 59.68 -8.43
CA PRO A 89 -15.07 60.56 -8.45
C PRO A 89 -14.59 62.03 -8.44
N PRO A 90 -15.27 62.94 -9.17
CA PRO A 90 -14.85 64.32 -9.28
C PRO A 90 -14.91 65.00 -7.91
N VAL A 91 -13.77 65.53 -7.44
CA VAL A 91 -13.72 66.39 -6.26
C VAL A 91 -14.31 67.76 -6.65
N PRO A 92 -15.40 68.23 -6.01
CA PRO A 92 -15.94 69.56 -6.27
C PRO A 92 -14.94 70.63 -5.85
N ARG A 93 -14.58 71.51 -6.79
CA ARG A 93 -13.66 72.63 -6.56
C ARG A 93 -14.45 73.78 -5.92
N LEU A 94 -14.37 73.93 -4.59
CA LEU A 94 -15.00 75.02 -3.86
C LEU A 94 -14.37 76.38 -4.24
N LYS A 95 -15.19 77.26 -4.83
CA LYS A 95 -14.90 78.69 -4.99
C LYS A 95 -15.32 79.40 -3.69
N ARG A 96 -14.37 80.01 -2.98
CA ARG A 96 -14.64 80.87 -1.82
C ARG A 96 -15.22 82.21 -2.28
N SER A 97 -16.46 82.50 -1.91
CA SER A 97 -17.05 83.84 -1.89
C SER A 97 -17.41 84.19 -0.45
N ASN A 98 -17.16 85.45 -0.09
CA ASN A 98 -17.10 85.96 1.26
C ASN A 98 -18.51 86.43 1.71
N SER A 99 -19.25 85.62 2.47
CA SER A 99 -20.46 86.01 3.21
C SER A 99 -20.50 85.31 4.57
N GLN A 100 -20.68 86.09 5.63
CA GLN A 100 -20.52 85.68 7.03
C GLN A 100 -21.75 84.93 7.59
N SER A 101 -21.42 83.87 8.33
CA SER A 101 -21.99 83.36 9.58
C SER A 101 -23.15 82.38 9.62
N ASN A 102 -23.78 82.00 8.50
CA ASN A 102 -24.67 80.81 8.44
C ASN A 102 -24.20 79.77 7.41
N ASP A 103 -23.33 80.15 6.47
CA ASP A 103 -22.77 79.24 5.46
C ASP A 103 -21.71 78.28 6.03
N ASP A 104 -21.00 78.68 7.10
CA ASP A 104 -19.94 77.84 7.70
C ASP A 104 -20.49 76.51 8.25
N ASP A 105 -21.71 76.49 8.80
CA ASP A 105 -22.34 75.27 9.33
C ASP A 105 -22.84 74.35 8.20
N ASN A 106 -23.32 74.92 7.10
CA ASN A 106 -23.76 74.16 5.93
C ASN A 106 -22.57 73.57 5.16
N ASP A 107 -21.51 74.37 4.97
CA ASP A 107 -20.25 73.91 4.37
C ASP A 107 -19.60 72.80 5.23
N ASN A 108 -19.68 72.93 6.56
CA ASN A 108 -19.20 71.90 7.48
C ASN A 108 -20.06 70.62 7.41
N LEU A 109 -21.38 70.74 7.28
CA LEU A 109 -22.29 69.60 7.09
C LEU A 109 -22.01 68.87 5.76
N GLU A 110 -21.84 69.61 4.67
CA GLU A 110 -21.50 69.06 3.36
C GLU A 110 -20.13 68.36 3.38
N LEU A 111 -19.14 68.94 4.06
CA LEU A 111 -17.84 68.32 4.25
C LEU A 111 -17.95 67.01 5.05
N HIS A 112 -18.68 67.00 6.16
CA HIS A 112 -18.91 65.79 6.95
C HIS A 112 -19.64 64.71 6.15
N GLN A 113 -20.61 65.09 5.33
CA GLN A 113 -21.31 64.17 4.44
C GLN A 113 -20.39 63.60 3.36
N SER A 114 -19.54 64.43 2.76
CA SER A 114 -18.52 64.00 1.79
C SER A 114 -17.53 63.01 2.41
N LEU A 115 -17.02 63.33 3.61
CA LEU A 115 -16.12 62.46 4.37
C LEU A 115 -16.79 61.13 4.71
N TYR A 116 -18.06 61.15 5.12
CA TYR A 116 -18.83 59.94 5.40
C TYR A 116 -18.92 59.03 4.15
N TYR A 117 -19.30 59.56 2.99
CA TYR A 117 -19.36 58.77 1.77
C TYR A 117 -17.99 58.24 1.33
N GLN A 118 -16.92 59.01 1.51
CA GLN A 118 -15.56 58.55 1.23
C GLN A 118 -15.16 57.40 2.15
N LEU A 119 -15.47 57.47 3.44
CA LEU A 119 -15.21 56.39 4.40
C LEU A 119 -15.98 55.12 4.04
N CYS A 120 -17.29 55.20 3.76
CA CYS A 120 -18.08 54.05 3.34
C CYS A 120 -17.58 53.44 2.01
N TYR A 121 -17.11 54.26 1.08
CA TYR A 121 -16.53 53.78 -0.17
C TYR A 121 -15.22 53.01 0.06
N VAL A 122 -14.33 53.57 0.88
CA VAL A 122 -13.07 52.90 1.26
C VAL A 122 -13.35 51.59 2.01
N GLU A 123 -14.30 51.58 2.94
CA GLU A 123 -14.73 50.36 3.65
C GLU A 123 -15.18 49.27 2.67
N ARG A 124 -16.03 49.62 1.69
CA ARG A 124 -16.48 48.68 0.66
C ARG A 124 -15.33 48.16 -0.22
N LEU A 125 -14.38 49.01 -0.60
CA LEU A 125 -13.21 48.58 -1.38
C LEU A 125 -12.30 47.65 -0.57
N MET A 126 -12.13 47.94 0.74
CA MET A 126 -11.40 47.05 1.63
C MET A 126 -12.08 45.68 1.70
N ASP A 127 -13.40 45.62 1.93
CA ASP A 127 -14.15 44.36 1.96
C ASP A 127 -14.03 43.57 0.65
N GLU A 128 -14.13 44.23 -0.51
CA GLU A 128 -13.96 43.58 -1.81
C GLU A 128 -12.54 43.03 -1.99
N SER A 129 -11.53 43.79 -1.54
CA SER A 129 -10.13 43.35 -1.57
C SER A 129 -9.88 42.14 -0.64
N PHE A 130 -10.48 42.13 0.55
CA PHE A 130 -10.41 41.01 1.50
C PHE A 130 -11.11 39.77 0.94
N ALA A 131 -12.32 39.92 0.40
CA ALA A 131 -13.06 38.81 -0.21
C ALA A 131 -12.28 38.20 -1.38
N LYS A 132 -11.61 39.02 -2.20
CA LYS A 132 -10.75 38.54 -3.28
C LYS A 132 -9.53 37.78 -2.76
N GLN A 133 -8.84 38.32 -1.75
CA GLN A 133 -7.71 37.64 -1.11
C GLN A 133 -8.13 36.31 -0.48
N GLU A 134 -9.29 36.26 0.17
CA GLU A 134 -9.85 35.04 0.74
C GLU A 134 -10.16 34.01 -0.35
N ALA A 135 -10.79 34.41 -1.45
CA ALA A 135 -11.07 33.54 -2.57
C ALA A 135 -9.79 32.95 -3.20
N ASP A 136 -8.76 33.78 -3.38
CA ASP A 136 -7.46 33.37 -3.89
C ASP A 136 -6.75 32.41 -2.92
N ALA A 137 -6.78 32.68 -1.62
CA ALA A 137 -6.22 31.80 -0.59
C ALA A 137 -6.93 30.43 -0.57
N ILE A 138 -8.27 30.41 -0.66
CA ILE A 138 -9.06 29.18 -0.75
C ILE A 138 -8.72 28.41 -2.03
N ALA A 139 -8.56 29.09 -3.17
CA ALA A 139 -8.16 28.45 -4.42
C ALA A 139 -6.77 27.80 -4.33
N GLN A 140 -5.81 28.50 -3.72
CA GLN A 140 -4.47 27.96 -3.47
C GLN A 140 -4.52 26.75 -2.55
N LEU A 141 -5.26 26.80 -1.44
CA LEU A 141 -5.43 25.67 -0.54
C LEU A 141 -6.03 24.46 -1.25
N LYS A 142 -7.08 24.65 -2.05
CA LYS A 142 -7.67 23.56 -2.86
C LYS A 142 -6.66 22.93 -3.81
N SER A 143 -5.83 23.75 -4.47
CA SER A 143 -4.77 23.27 -5.36
C SER A 143 -3.75 22.40 -4.59
N VAL A 144 -3.29 22.88 -3.43
CA VAL A 144 -2.34 22.13 -2.58
C VAL A 144 -2.96 20.81 -2.09
N PHE A 145 -4.22 20.83 -1.65
CA PHE A 145 -4.92 19.60 -1.24
C PHE A 145 -5.05 18.59 -2.38
N ALA A 146 -5.37 19.03 -3.59
CA ALA A 146 -5.43 18.16 -4.76
C ALA A 146 -4.07 17.53 -5.07
N GLU A 147 -2.99 18.30 -4.96
CA GLU A 147 -1.63 17.79 -5.16
C GLU A 147 -1.22 16.77 -4.08
N ILE A 148 -1.50 17.06 -2.81
CA ILE A 148 -1.25 16.15 -1.68
C ILE A 148 -2.02 14.85 -1.87
N GLN A 149 -3.30 14.93 -2.25
CA GLN A 149 -4.13 13.75 -2.50
C GLN A 149 -3.57 12.91 -3.65
N SER A 150 -3.15 13.55 -4.75
CA SER A 150 -2.51 12.89 -5.89
C SER A 150 -1.22 12.17 -5.48
N LYS A 151 -0.33 12.84 -4.75
CA LYS A 151 0.92 12.25 -4.23
C LYS A 151 0.67 11.10 -3.25
N THR A 152 -0.33 11.23 -2.39
CA THR A 152 -0.73 10.16 -1.45
C THR A 152 -1.21 8.92 -2.21
N GLN A 153 -2.01 9.09 -3.26
CA GLN A 153 -2.44 7.98 -4.12
C GLN A 153 -1.26 7.34 -4.85
N ALA A 154 -0.31 8.13 -5.36
CA ALA A 154 0.91 7.62 -6.00
C ALA A 154 1.75 6.80 -5.02
N LEU A 155 1.93 7.27 -3.79
CA LEU A 155 2.61 6.54 -2.72
C LEU A 155 1.93 5.20 -2.41
N HIS A 156 0.60 5.17 -2.29
CA HIS A 156 -0.15 3.92 -2.08
C HIS A 156 -0.02 2.93 -3.25
N ARG A 157 0.10 3.42 -4.49
CA ARG A 157 0.38 2.56 -5.66
C ARG A 157 1.80 2.00 -5.61
N ALA A 158 2.79 2.84 -5.32
CA ALA A 158 4.19 2.43 -5.17
C ALA A 158 4.35 1.38 -4.04
N LYS A 159 3.74 1.61 -2.88
CA LYS A 159 3.75 0.66 -1.76
C LYS A 159 3.18 -0.70 -2.15
N ARG A 160 2.04 -0.74 -2.87
CA ARG A 160 1.45 -1.99 -3.37
C ARG A 160 2.38 -2.71 -4.35
N LYS A 161 3.01 -1.96 -5.26
CA LYS A 161 3.98 -2.51 -6.22
C LYS A 161 5.18 -3.13 -5.49
N TRP A 162 5.73 -2.43 -4.51
CA TRP A 162 6.85 -2.92 -3.70
C TRP A 162 6.50 -4.21 -2.94
N HIS A 163 5.33 -4.26 -2.28
CA HIS A 163 4.89 -5.51 -1.62
C HIS A 163 4.71 -6.66 -2.61
N HIS A 164 4.20 -6.39 -3.81
CA HIS A 164 4.09 -7.40 -4.86
C HIS A 164 5.46 -7.89 -5.34
N GLU A 165 6.41 -6.99 -5.57
CA GLU A 165 7.79 -7.33 -5.93
C GLU A 165 8.48 -8.16 -4.83
N GLN A 166 8.29 -7.78 -3.57
CA GLN A 166 8.81 -8.53 -2.42
C GLN A 166 8.24 -9.95 -2.36
N HIS A 167 6.93 -10.10 -2.58
CA HIS A 167 6.27 -11.41 -2.63
C HIS A 167 6.75 -12.25 -3.83
N MET A 168 6.93 -11.64 -5.00
CA MET A 168 7.48 -12.32 -6.17
C MET A 168 8.91 -12.79 -5.94
N TYR A 169 9.72 -11.99 -5.24
CA TYR A 169 11.09 -12.37 -4.87
C TYR A 169 11.09 -13.58 -3.92
N SER A 170 10.31 -13.54 -2.84
CA SER A 170 10.23 -14.67 -1.92
C SER A 170 9.70 -15.93 -2.61
N PHE A 171 8.69 -15.80 -3.48
CA PHE A 171 8.17 -16.91 -4.25
C PHE A 171 9.24 -17.51 -5.18
N HIS A 172 10.05 -16.67 -5.83
CA HIS A 172 11.15 -17.15 -6.68
C HIS A 172 12.21 -17.90 -5.88
N GLU A 173 12.58 -17.38 -4.69
CA GLU A 173 13.51 -18.06 -3.77
C GLU A 173 12.98 -19.45 -3.36
N HIS A 174 11.69 -19.54 -3.02
CA HIS A 174 11.07 -20.84 -2.67
C HIS A 174 11.05 -21.80 -3.86
N LEU A 175 10.76 -21.32 -5.08
CA LEU A 175 10.83 -22.16 -6.28
C LEU A 175 12.26 -22.62 -6.58
N GLN A 176 13.25 -21.78 -6.32
CA GLN A 176 14.66 -22.13 -6.50
C GLN A 176 15.11 -23.19 -5.48
N ASP A 177 14.70 -23.06 -4.22
CA ASP A 177 14.96 -24.07 -3.20
C ASP A 177 14.30 -25.41 -3.57
N GLN A 178 13.07 -25.37 -4.08
CA GLN A 178 12.39 -26.56 -4.60
C GLN A 178 13.08 -27.14 -5.85
N SER A 179 13.58 -26.30 -6.76
CA SER A 179 14.27 -26.80 -7.95
C SER A 179 15.57 -27.50 -7.58
N THR A 180 16.36 -26.94 -6.67
CA THR A 180 17.61 -27.57 -6.20
C THR A 180 17.34 -28.91 -5.52
N CYS A 181 16.23 -29.02 -4.78
CA CYS A 181 15.75 -30.27 -4.22
C CYS A 181 15.43 -31.29 -5.34
N LEU A 182 14.67 -30.89 -6.35
CA LEU A 182 14.31 -31.74 -7.49
C LEU A 182 15.52 -32.14 -8.35
N ASP A 183 16.53 -31.29 -8.48
CA ASP A 183 17.76 -31.58 -9.23
C ASP A 183 18.55 -32.74 -8.61
N THR A 184 18.39 -33.01 -7.31
CA THR A 184 19.01 -34.16 -6.64
C THR A 184 18.25 -35.47 -6.83
N LEU A 185 16.96 -35.41 -7.21
CA LEU A 185 16.07 -36.57 -7.31
C LEU A 185 16.53 -37.59 -8.38
N PRO A 186 16.95 -37.20 -9.60
CA PRO A 186 17.42 -38.16 -10.61
C PRO A 186 18.65 -38.95 -10.15
N ASN A 187 19.58 -38.28 -9.45
CA ASN A 187 20.77 -38.93 -8.92
C ASN A 187 20.40 -39.95 -7.84
N LEU A 188 19.48 -39.60 -6.94
CA LEU A 188 18.96 -40.52 -5.93
C LEU A 188 18.25 -41.72 -6.57
N LEU A 189 17.37 -41.50 -7.55
CA LEU A 189 16.68 -42.57 -8.27
C LEU A 189 17.65 -43.50 -9.02
N SER A 190 18.71 -42.93 -9.61
CA SER A 190 19.75 -43.71 -10.27
C SER A 190 20.52 -44.59 -9.27
N GLN A 191 20.86 -44.05 -8.09
CA GLN A 191 21.49 -44.81 -7.02
C GLN A 191 20.59 -45.95 -6.52
N TYR A 192 19.28 -45.71 -6.36
CA TYR A 192 18.32 -46.76 -6.03
C TYR A 192 18.27 -47.86 -7.08
N ALA A 193 18.21 -47.50 -8.37
CA ALA A 193 18.19 -48.46 -9.45
C ALA A 193 19.46 -49.34 -9.47
N GLN A 194 20.63 -48.75 -9.23
CA GLN A 194 21.89 -49.48 -9.09
C GLN A 194 21.87 -50.44 -7.89
N GLN A 195 21.40 -49.98 -6.73
CA GLN A 195 21.32 -50.81 -5.53
C GLN A 195 20.36 -51.99 -5.71
N ILE A 196 19.18 -51.78 -6.31
CA ILE A 196 18.23 -52.84 -6.66
C ILE A 196 18.86 -53.85 -7.64
N SER A 197 19.60 -53.37 -8.64
CA SER A 197 20.32 -54.24 -9.57
C SER A 197 21.34 -55.10 -8.84
N THR A 198 22.19 -54.49 -8.00
CA THR A 198 23.20 -55.24 -7.23
C THR A 198 22.58 -56.27 -6.30
N LEU A 199 21.47 -55.94 -5.64
CA LEU A 199 20.75 -56.89 -4.80
C LEU A 199 20.20 -58.04 -5.64
N SER A 200 19.62 -57.75 -6.79
CA SER A 200 19.07 -58.74 -7.71
C SER A 200 20.16 -59.67 -8.26
N ASP A 201 21.33 -59.13 -8.62
CA ASP A 201 22.49 -59.89 -9.07
C ASP A 201 23.04 -60.80 -7.95
N THR A 202 23.11 -60.29 -6.71
CA THR A 202 23.52 -61.13 -5.57
C THR A 202 22.54 -62.27 -5.34
N ILE A 203 21.23 -62.02 -5.33
CA ILE A 203 20.20 -63.06 -5.19
C ILE A 203 20.31 -64.09 -6.32
N ALA A 204 20.43 -63.63 -7.57
CA ALA A 204 20.60 -64.52 -8.72
C ALA A 204 21.86 -65.40 -8.60
N SER A 205 22.98 -64.82 -8.13
CA SER A 205 24.23 -65.57 -7.93
C SER A 205 24.10 -66.67 -6.87
N VAL A 206 23.34 -66.41 -5.79
CA VAL A 206 23.09 -67.40 -4.74
C VAL A 206 22.12 -68.47 -5.24
N LEU A 207 21.08 -68.09 -5.99
CA LEU A 207 20.15 -69.03 -6.61
C LEU A 207 20.85 -69.96 -7.61
N LEU A 208 21.82 -69.45 -8.38
CA LEU A 208 22.62 -70.26 -9.31
C LEU A 208 23.57 -71.25 -8.61
N ARG A 209 23.90 -71.03 -7.33
CA ARG A 209 24.71 -71.96 -6.52
C ARG A 209 23.87 -73.10 -5.93
N LEU A 210 22.53 -73.05 -6.02
CA LEU A 210 21.68 -74.14 -5.56
C LEU A 210 21.90 -75.37 -6.46
N PRO A 211 22.13 -76.56 -5.89
CA PRO A 211 22.29 -77.78 -6.66
C PRO A 211 20.96 -78.16 -7.34
N MET A 212 20.82 -77.89 -8.63
CA MET A 212 19.64 -78.24 -9.45
C MET A 212 19.71 -79.63 -10.09
N ASN A 213 20.80 -80.38 -9.90
CA ASN A 213 20.94 -81.72 -10.46
C ASN A 213 20.31 -82.78 -9.54
N ASP A 214 19.31 -83.48 -10.06
CA ASP A 214 18.51 -84.52 -9.36
C ASP A 214 19.35 -85.66 -8.75
N ASN A 215 20.58 -85.87 -9.22
CA ASN A 215 21.43 -86.98 -8.77
C ASN A 215 22.32 -86.64 -7.54
N LEU A 216 22.37 -85.37 -7.11
CA LEU A 216 23.22 -84.91 -5.98
C LEU A 216 22.42 -84.12 -4.92
N CYS A 217 21.11 -83.99 -5.09
CA CYS A 217 20.24 -83.26 -4.18
C CYS A 217 19.92 -84.09 -2.92
N THR A 218 20.87 -84.16 -2.00
CA THR A 218 20.60 -84.69 -0.66
C THR A 218 19.81 -83.65 0.15
N ALA A 219 18.86 -84.11 0.98
CA ALA A 219 18.07 -83.22 1.84
C ALA A 219 18.97 -82.32 2.72
N GLN A 220 20.12 -82.84 3.15
CA GLN A 220 21.14 -82.10 3.89
C GLN A 220 21.78 -80.99 3.04
N GLY A 221 22.15 -81.27 1.79
CA GLY A 221 22.73 -80.28 0.87
C GLY A 221 21.75 -79.15 0.53
N LEU A 222 20.47 -79.50 0.32
CA LEU A 222 19.41 -78.51 0.11
C LEU A 222 19.23 -77.62 1.35
N HIS A 223 19.17 -78.22 2.55
CA HIS A 223 19.03 -77.46 3.79
C HIS A 223 20.21 -76.51 4.00
N THR A 224 21.43 -76.96 3.72
CA THR A 224 22.65 -76.15 3.88
C THR A 224 22.65 -74.96 2.92
N ALA A 225 22.21 -75.17 1.67
CA ALA A 225 22.15 -74.10 0.67
C ALA A 225 21.01 -73.10 0.95
N VAL A 226 19.87 -73.56 1.47
CA VAL A 226 18.78 -72.68 1.95
C VAL A 226 19.24 -71.86 3.15
N GLU A 227 19.99 -72.46 4.08
CA GLU A 227 20.53 -71.74 5.24
C GLU A 227 21.59 -70.71 4.83
N GLU A 228 22.44 -71.04 3.86
CA GLU A 228 23.42 -70.10 3.30
C GLU A 228 22.75 -68.95 2.54
N LEU A 229 21.70 -69.23 1.75
CA LEU A 229 20.90 -68.21 1.09
C LEU A 229 20.16 -67.31 2.10
N THR A 230 19.65 -67.90 3.20
CA THR A 230 19.01 -67.14 4.29
C THR A 230 20.00 -66.22 4.98
N LYS A 231 21.20 -66.72 5.34
CA LYS A 231 22.28 -65.90 5.94
C LYS A 231 22.76 -64.81 5.00
N THR A 232 22.87 -65.12 3.71
CA THR A 232 23.30 -64.14 2.70
C THR A 232 22.24 -63.04 2.57
N LEU A 233 20.96 -63.39 2.46
CA LEU A 233 19.83 -62.45 2.46
C LEU A 233 19.75 -61.62 3.74
N GLU A 234 19.93 -62.23 4.91
CA GLU A 234 19.97 -61.49 6.18
C GLU A 234 21.14 -60.50 6.21
N TYR A 235 22.30 -60.87 5.69
CA TYR A 235 23.45 -59.98 5.60
C TYR A 235 23.23 -58.84 4.58
N THR A 236 22.71 -59.12 3.38
CA THR A 236 22.38 -58.07 2.41
C THR A 236 21.28 -57.16 2.94
N CYS A 237 20.24 -57.71 3.58
CA CYS A 237 19.21 -56.90 4.22
C CYS A 237 19.82 -56.02 5.33
N SER A 238 20.64 -56.60 6.21
CA SER A 238 21.24 -55.86 7.33
C SER A 238 22.27 -54.81 6.90
N SER A 239 22.92 -54.98 5.75
CA SER A 239 23.90 -54.01 5.23
C SER A 239 23.29 -52.96 4.32
N ILE A 240 22.28 -53.32 3.52
CA ILE A 240 21.68 -52.44 2.51
C ILE A 240 20.50 -51.65 3.09
N LEU A 241 19.58 -52.25 3.86
CA LEU A 241 18.42 -51.52 4.40
C LEU A 241 18.78 -50.29 5.25
N PRO A 242 19.81 -50.33 6.13
CA PRO A 242 20.20 -49.15 6.89
C PRO A 242 20.71 -48.02 6.00
N THR A 243 21.34 -48.34 4.86
CA THR A 243 21.78 -47.32 3.88
C THR A 243 20.59 -46.69 3.14
N TRP A 244 19.44 -47.37 3.05
CA TRP A 244 18.22 -46.86 2.42
C TRP A 244 17.41 -45.97 3.35
N ASN A 245 17.45 -46.23 4.66
CA ASN A 245 16.65 -45.53 5.67
C ASN A 245 16.71 -43.98 5.61
N PRO A 246 17.88 -43.32 5.50
CA PRO A 246 17.93 -41.86 5.42
C PRO A 246 17.28 -41.31 4.14
N TYR A 247 17.38 -42.04 3.02
CA TYR A 247 16.80 -41.62 1.74
C TYR A 247 15.28 -41.83 1.70
N VAL A 248 14.78 -42.96 2.20
CA VAL A 248 13.34 -43.21 2.35
C VAL A 248 12.73 -42.17 3.29
N SER A 249 13.42 -41.85 4.39
CA SER A 249 13.00 -40.80 5.32
C SER A 249 12.98 -39.42 4.67
N SER A 250 13.97 -39.09 3.82
CA SER A 250 14.00 -37.83 3.08
C SER A 250 12.84 -37.71 2.09
N ILE A 251 12.53 -38.78 1.34
CA ILE A 251 11.40 -38.80 0.40
C ILE A 251 10.07 -38.68 1.15
N ALA A 252 9.92 -39.40 2.27
CA ALA A 252 8.74 -39.29 3.12
C ALA A 252 8.58 -37.86 3.69
N ALA A 253 9.66 -37.24 4.15
CA ALA A 253 9.66 -35.86 4.65
C ALA A 253 9.35 -34.82 3.56
N GLN A 254 9.85 -35.03 2.34
CA GLN A 254 9.48 -34.19 1.19
C GLN A 254 8.01 -34.37 0.82
N SER A 255 7.51 -35.61 0.78
CA SER A 255 6.12 -35.91 0.47
C SER A 255 5.16 -35.28 1.48
N THR A 256 5.47 -35.37 2.78
CA THR A 256 4.68 -34.70 3.82
C THR A 256 4.75 -33.18 3.70
N SER A 257 5.93 -32.61 3.42
CA SER A 257 6.08 -31.17 3.14
C SER A 257 5.23 -30.71 1.95
N PHE A 258 5.26 -31.42 0.83
CA PHE A 258 4.41 -31.13 -0.32
C PHE A 258 2.93 -31.21 0.03
N HIS A 259 2.51 -32.23 0.77
CA HIS A 259 1.13 -32.37 1.20
C HIS A 259 0.68 -31.21 2.09
N THR A 260 1.51 -30.78 3.05
CA THR A 260 1.24 -29.61 3.90
C THR A 260 1.15 -28.32 3.07
N ASN A 261 2.05 -28.13 2.10
CA ASN A 261 2.03 -26.95 1.22
C ASN A 261 0.75 -26.90 0.37
N ILE A 262 0.29 -28.04 -0.14
CA ILE A 262 -0.99 -28.14 -0.89
C ILE A 262 -2.17 -27.76 0.01
N GLN A 263 -2.25 -28.31 1.22
CA GLN A 263 -3.32 -27.97 2.16
C GLN A 263 -3.31 -26.47 2.55
N GLN A 264 -2.13 -25.89 2.71
CA GLN A 264 -2.00 -24.46 3.00
C GLN A 264 -2.50 -23.60 1.83
N LEU A 265 -2.13 -23.97 0.59
CA LEU A 265 -2.64 -23.31 -0.62
C LEU A 265 -4.16 -23.39 -0.71
N GLU A 266 -4.75 -24.57 -0.50
CA GLU A 266 -6.22 -24.75 -0.51
C GLU A 266 -6.90 -23.83 0.51
N LYS A 267 -6.37 -23.73 1.73
CA LYS A 267 -6.89 -22.85 2.78
C LYS A 267 -6.78 -21.37 2.41
N GLU A 268 -5.67 -20.95 1.82
CA GLU A 268 -5.50 -19.57 1.35
C GLU A 268 -6.44 -19.23 0.19
N PHE A 269 -6.66 -20.16 -0.75
CA PHE A 269 -7.64 -19.99 -1.82
C PHE A 269 -9.07 -19.87 -1.29
N GLU A 270 -9.44 -20.66 -0.29
CA GLU A 270 -10.77 -20.57 0.35
C GLU A 270 -10.97 -19.23 1.09
N ALA A 271 -9.93 -18.76 1.79
CA ALA A 271 -9.94 -17.45 2.43
C ALA A 271 -10.07 -16.31 1.41
N LEU A 272 -9.36 -16.40 0.29
CA LEU A 272 -9.44 -15.44 -0.81
C LEU A 272 -10.84 -15.43 -1.45
N ALA A 273 -11.41 -16.60 -1.72
CA ALA A 273 -12.76 -16.74 -2.27
C ALA A 273 -13.81 -16.12 -1.33
N SER A 274 -13.68 -16.34 -0.03
CA SER A 274 -14.55 -15.75 1.00
C SER A 274 -14.47 -14.22 1.00
N LYS A 275 -13.25 -13.67 0.90
CA LYS A 275 -13.01 -12.22 0.88
C LYS A 275 -13.52 -11.57 -0.41
N LEU A 276 -13.39 -12.24 -1.55
CA LEU A 276 -13.99 -11.80 -2.82
C LEU A 276 -15.52 -11.78 -2.74
N LYS A 277 -16.12 -12.79 -2.11
CA LYS A 277 -17.57 -12.84 -1.86
C LYS A 277 -18.02 -11.67 -0.97
N GLU A 278 -17.29 -11.37 0.10
CA GLU A 278 -17.56 -10.21 0.96
C GLU A 278 -17.46 -8.88 0.19
N LEU A 279 -16.38 -8.68 -0.56
CA LEU A 279 -16.17 -7.46 -1.36
C LEU A 279 -17.24 -7.28 -2.44
N SER A 280 -17.66 -8.37 -3.09
CA SER A 280 -18.77 -8.31 -4.05
C SER A 280 -20.09 -7.94 -3.38
N ALA A 281 -20.38 -8.47 -2.18
CA ALA A 281 -21.57 -8.10 -1.41
C ALA A 281 -21.54 -6.62 -1.00
N LEU A 282 -20.40 -6.12 -0.53
CA LEU A 282 -20.22 -4.70 -0.20
C LEU A 282 -20.38 -3.81 -1.43
N SER A 283 -19.80 -4.20 -2.57
CA SER A 283 -19.93 -3.46 -3.82
C SER A 283 -21.38 -3.41 -4.32
N ILE A 284 -22.13 -4.52 -4.19
CA ILE A 284 -23.56 -4.57 -4.53
C ILE A 284 -24.33 -3.63 -3.60
N LYS A 285 -24.07 -3.69 -2.29
CA LYS A 285 -24.73 -2.83 -1.30
C LYS A 285 -24.48 -1.34 -1.57
N GLU A 286 -23.25 -0.97 -1.89
CA GLU A 286 -22.90 0.43 -2.23
C GLU A 286 -23.57 0.87 -3.54
N ARG A 287 -23.60 0.00 -4.55
CA ARG A 287 -24.31 0.28 -5.81
C ARG A 287 -25.81 0.48 -5.58
N SER A 288 -26.45 -0.38 -4.80
CA SER A 288 -27.88 -0.24 -4.46
C SER A 288 -28.16 1.08 -3.74
N HIS A 289 -27.34 1.43 -2.74
CA HIS A 289 -27.50 2.70 -2.01
C HIS A 289 -27.35 3.93 -2.91
N ARG A 290 -26.42 3.90 -3.87
CA ARG A 290 -26.27 4.99 -4.87
C ARG A 290 -27.51 5.09 -5.78
N ILE A 291 -28.10 3.97 -6.17
CA ILE A 291 -29.33 3.96 -6.99
C ILE A 291 -30.50 4.57 -6.22
N GLU A 292 -30.70 4.18 -4.96
CA GLU A 292 -31.73 4.75 -4.08
C GLU A 292 -31.57 6.26 -3.93
N THR A 293 -30.35 6.73 -3.65
CA THR A 293 -30.06 8.16 -3.51
C THR A 293 -30.43 8.92 -4.79
N ILE A 294 -30.12 8.36 -5.98
CA ILE A 294 -30.47 8.98 -7.26
C ILE A 294 -31.98 9.00 -7.51
N GLN A 295 -32.71 7.98 -7.06
CA GLN A 295 -34.18 7.92 -7.17
C GLN A 295 -34.84 8.95 -6.26
N GLU A 296 -34.36 9.13 -5.02
CA GLU A 296 -34.84 10.16 -4.10
C GLU A 296 -34.66 11.58 -4.66
N PHE A 297 -33.57 11.85 -5.39
CA PHE A 297 -33.35 13.16 -6.02
C PHE A 297 -34.24 13.44 -7.23
N LYS A 298 -34.88 12.43 -7.82
CA LYS A 298 -35.74 12.59 -9.00
C LYS A 298 -37.21 12.84 -8.65
N ASN A 299 -37.62 12.52 -7.42
CA ASN A 299 -38.97 12.74 -6.92
C ASN A 299 -39.03 14.05 -6.12
#